data_AF-A0A3R6L6H9-F1
#
_entry.id   AF-A0A3R6L6H9-F1
#
_cell.length_a   1.000
_cell.length_b   1.000
_cell.length_c   1.000
_cell.angle_alpha   90.00
_cell.angle_beta   90.00
_cell.angle_gamma   90.00
#
_symmetry.space_group_name_H-M   'P 1'
#
loop_
_entity.id
_entity.type
_entity.pdbx_description
1 polymer ?
#
loop_
_entity_poly.entity_id
_entity_poly.type
_entity_poly.pdbx_seq_one_letter_code
_entity_poly.pdbx_strand_id
1 'polypeptide(L)' 'MKDQKRLLHKCLLEDIPAFVICGTDICSVQAMEAYYQIAVEKGCNSNFLEDLKLAIEDFKAFQCEEPEKVKIPD' A
#
# COMPACT_ATOMS: atom_id res chain seq x y z
N MET A 1 -13.22 -7.51 2.15
CA MET A 1 -12.40 -6.34 1.76
C MET A 1 -12.56 -5.27 2.84
N LYS A 2 -11.48 -4.86 3.53
CA LYS A 2 -11.55 -3.77 4.53
C LYS A 2 -11.97 -2.48 3.81
N ASP A 3 -12.90 -1.72 4.37
CA ASP A 3 -13.31 -0.43 3.81
C ASP A 3 -12.15 0.59 3.96
N GLN A 4 -11.44 0.83 2.86
CA GLN A 4 -10.27 1.71 2.84
C GLN A 4 -10.62 3.17 3.18
N LYS A 5 -11.84 3.64 2.86
CA LYS A 5 -12.28 5.00 3.22
C LYS A 5 -12.49 5.11 4.72
N ARG A 6 -13.15 4.11 5.31
CA ARG A 6 -13.33 4.04 6.76
C ARG A 6 -12.00 3.91 7.50
N LEU A 7 -11.06 3.15 6.95
CA LEU A 7 -9.72 3.01 7.52
C LEU A 7 -8.96 4.34 7.50
N LEU A 8 -8.91 5.02 6.35
CA LEU A 8 -8.26 6.33 6.24
C LEU A 8 -8.89 7.34 7.20
N HIS A 9 -10.22 7.38 7.29
CA HIS A 9 -10.91 8.27 8.22
C HIS A 9 -10.53 7.98 9.68
N LYS A 10 -10.42 6.70 10.06
CA LYS A 10 -9.93 6.31 11.39
C LYS A 10 -8.49 6.80 11.61
N CYS A 11 -7.60 6.62 10.64
CA CYS A 11 -6.22 7.08 10.77
C CYS A 11 -6.13 8.60 11.01
N LEU A 12 -6.94 9.37 10.27
CA LEU A 12 -6.99 10.82 10.42
C LEU A 12 -7.56 11.25 11.79
N LEU A 13 -8.55 10.53 12.33
CA LEU A 13 -9.14 10.84 13.64
C LEU A 13 -8.24 10.46 14.81
N GLU A 14 -7.48 9.38 14.69
CA GLU A 14 -6.66 8.81 15.77
C GLU A 14 -5.17 9.21 15.68
N ASP A 15 -4.83 10.18 14.81
CA ASP A 15 -3.45 10.63 14.56
C ASP A 15 -2.49 9.47 14.21
N ILE A 16 -3.01 8.49 13.47
CA ILE A 16 -2.22 7.34 12.99
C ILE A 16 -1.62 7.72 11.63
N PRO A 17 -0.29 7.56 11.44
CA PRO A 17 0.33 7.81 10.15
C PRO A 17 -0.33 7.03 9.01
N ALA A 18 -0.67 7.72 7.93
CA ALA A 18 -1.25 7.13 6.73
C ALA A 18 -0.68 7.79 5.47
N PHE A 19 -0.56 7.01 4.41
CA PHE A 19 -0.26 7.48 3.06
C PHE A 19 -1.24 6.81 2.08
N VAL A 20 -1.48 7.45 0.95
CA VAL A 20 -2.36 6.92 -0.11
C VAL A 20 -1.49 6.60 -1.31
N ILE A 21 -1.65 5.40 -1.85
CA ILE A 21 -0.99 4.94 -3.07
C ILE A 21 -1.99 4.16 -3.91
N CYS A 22 -1.87 4.22 -5.24
CA CYS A 22 -2.83 3.63 -6.16
C CYS A 22 -2.21 2.52 -7.00
N GLY A 23 -2.91 1.40 -7.20
CA GLY A 23 -2.41 0.29 -8.02
C GLY A 23 -2.21 0.66 -9.49
N THR A 24 -2.88 1.70 -9.97
CA THR A 24 -2.70 2.23 -11.33
C THR A 24 -1.42 3.07 -11.48
N ASP A 25 -0.68 3.33 -10.42
CA ASP A 25 0.63 3.99 -10.49
C ASP A 25 1.72 2.94 -10.75
N ILE A 26 2.46 3.08 -11.84
CA ILE A 26 3.56 2.18 -12.22
C ILE A 26 4.67 2.11 -11.15
N CYS A 27 4.82 3.14 -10.34
CA CYS A 27 5.82 3.21 -9.27
C CYS A 27 5.33 2.58 -7.96
N SER A 28 4.04 2.22 -7.85
CA SER A 28 3.43 1.86 -6.57
C SER A 28 4.03 0.63 -5.91
N VAL A 29 4.21 -0.47 -6.66
CA VAL A 29 4.79 -1.72 -6.13
C VAL A 29 6.19 -1.48 -5.58
N GLN A 30 7.06 -0.81 -6.35
CA GLN A 30 8.44 -0.51 -5.93
C GLN A 30 8.47 0.37 -4.68
N ALA A 31 7.62 1.39 -4.62
CA ALA A 31 7.50 2.26 -3.45
C ALA A 31 7.03 1.48 -2.20
N MET A 32 6.04 0.60 -2.35
CA MET A 32 5.54 -0.22 -1.24
C MET A 32 6.56 -1.25 -0.77
N GLU A 33 7.31 -1.88 -1.67
CA GLU A 33 8.39 -2.81 -1.31
C GLU A 33 9.53 -2.10 -0.56
N ALA A 34 9.94 -0.91 -1.01
CA ALA A 34 10.92 -0.09 -0.30
C ALA A 34 10.40 0.32 1.09
N TYR A 35 9.14 0.75 1.18
CA TYR A 35 8.51 1.10 2.45
C TYR A 35 8.42 -0.10 3.40
N TYR A 36 8.12 -1.31 2.89
CA TYR A 36 8.10 -2.53 3.69
C TYR A 36 9.46 -2.79 4.35
N GLN A 37 10.57 -2.65 3.62
CA GLN A 37 11.91 -2.83 4.20
C GLN A 37 12.17 -1.81 5.32
N ILE A 38 11.84 -0.54 5.08
CA ILE A 38 11.97 0.52 6.09
C ILE A 38 11.10 0.21 7.31
N ALA A 39 9.87 -0.28 7.12
CA ALA A 39 8.96 -0.63 8.20
C ALA A 39 9.49 -1.80 9.05
N VAL A 40 10.12 -2.79 8.42
CA VAL A 40 10.83 -3.87 9.12
C VAL A 40 11.98 -3.31 9.95
N GLU A 41 12.84 -2.46 9.37
CA GLU A 41 13.98 -1.84 10.06
C GLU A 41 13.56 -0.97 11.25
N LYS A 42 12.39 -0.30 11.15
CA LYS A 42 11.83 0.53 12.21
C LYS A 42 11.08 -0.25 13.29
N GLY A 43 10.95 -1.57 13.14
CA GLY A 43 10.26 -2.41 14.12
C GLY A 43 8.75 -2.18 14.14
N CYS A 44 8.14 -1.90 12.98
CA CYS A 44 6.69 -1.81 12.87
C CYS A 44 6.01 -3.13 13.29
N ASN A 45 4.75 -3.03 13.73
CA ASN A 45 3.98 -4.17 14.23
C ASN A 45 3.86 -5.29 13.17
N SER A 46 3.99 -6.56 13.59
CA SER A 46 3.92 -7.72 12.69
C SER A 46 2.63 -7.80 11.88
N ASN A 47 1.48 -7.48 12.48
CA ASN A 47 0.19 -7.50 11.79
C ASN A 47 0.13 -6.42 10.70
N PHE A 48 0.76 -5.27 10.95
CA PHE A 48 0.88 -4.22 9.94
C PHE A 48 1.78 -4.67 8.78
N LEU A 49 2.90 -5.32 9.07
CA LEU A 49 3.80 -5.85 8.05
C LEU A 49 3.12 -6.94 7.20
N GLU A 50 2.36 -7.83 7.82
CA GLU A 50 1.58 -8.86 7.11
C GLU A 50 0.50 -8.24 6.22
N ASP A 51 -0.28 -7.29 6.74
CA ASP A 51 -1.29 -6.54 5.97
C ASP A 51 -0.64 -5.80 4.78
N LEU A 52 0.52 -5.17 4.98
CA LEU A 52 1.26 -4.47 3.94
C LEU A 52 1.78 -5.44 2.87
N LYS A 53 2.31 -6.60 3.26
CA LYS A 53 2.78 -7.62 2.33
C LYS A 53 1.64 -8.15 1.45
N LEU A 54 0.46 -8.39 2.03
CA LEU A 54 -0.72 -8.79 1.27
C LEU A 54 -1.13 -7.70 0.26
N ALA A 55 -1.13 -6.43 0.68
CA ALA A 55 -1.43 -5.31 -0.22
C ALA A 55 -0.43 -5.19 -1.39
N ILE A 56 0.86 -5.46 -1.15
CA ILE A 56 1.88 -5.50 -2.22
C ILE A 56 1.55 -6.59 -3.25
N GLU A 57 1.18 -7.79 -2.79
CA GLU A 57 0.85 -8.89 -3.69
C GLU A 57 -0.45 -8.62 -4.48
N ASP A 58 -1.45 -7.99 -3.85
CA ASP A 58 -2.66 -7.54 -4.54
C ASP A 58 -2.34 -6.50 -5.63
N PHE A 59 -1.41 -5.58 -5.37
CA PHE A 59 -0.97 -4.59 -6.36
C PHE A 59 -0.23 -5.25 -7.53
N LYS A 60 0.68 -6.20 -7.25
CA LYS A 60 1.37 -6.97 -8.30
C LYS A 60 0.40 -7.75 -9.17
N ALA A 61 -0.59 -8.41 -8.56
CA ALA A 61 -1.63 -9.15 -9.28
C ALA A 61 -2.42 -8.20 -10.19
N PHE A 62 -2.92 -7.08 -9.65
CA PHE A 62 -3.65 -6.06 -10.41
C PHE A 62 -2.85 -5.54 -11.61
N GLN A 63 -1.58 -5.17 -11.42
CA GLN A 63 -0.75 -4.65 -12.51
C GLN A 63 -0.43 -5.69 -13.59
N CYS A 64 -0.40 -6.97 -13.22
CA CYS A 64 -0.22 -8.08 -14.15
C CYS A 64 -1.50 -8.38 -14.94
N GLU A 65 -2.65 -8.34 -14.27
CA GLU A 65 -3.97 -8.63 -14.85
C GLU A 65 -4.49 -7.49 -15.74
N GLU A 66 -4.20 -6.24 -15.38
CA GLU A 66 -4.72 -5.04 -16.06
C GLU A 66 -3.59 -4.03 -16.40
N PRO A 67 -2.57 -4.43 -17.17
CA PRO A 67 -1.41 -3.57 -17.46
C PRO A 67 -1.79 -2.29 -18.20
N GLU A 68 -2.88 -2.28 -18.96
CA GLU A 68 -3.39 -1.10 -19.67
C GLU A 68 -3.96 -0.02 -18.76
N LYS A 69 -4.29 -0.36 -17.50
CA LYS A 69 -4.77 0.60 -16.50
C LYS A 69 -3.64 1.20 -15.67
N VAL A 70 -2.44 0.66 -15.77
CA VAL A 70 -1.23 1.17 -15.11
C VAL A 70 -0.68 2.36 -15.89
N LYS A 71 -0.33 3.43 -15.18
CA LYS A 71 0.04 4.73 -15.71
C LYS A 71 1.30 5.26 -15.04
N ILE A 72 2.06 6.05 -15.80
CA ILE A 72 3.12 6.90 -15.25
C ILE A 72 2.44 8.11 -14.61
N PRO A 73 2.73 8.45 -13.33
CA PRO A 73 2.23 9.68 -12.71
C PRO A 73 2.60 10.95 -13.50
N ASP A 74 1.72 11.97 -13.47
CA ASP A 74 1.95 13.29 -14.08
C ASP A 74 3.06 14.09 -13.36
#